data_AF-A0A0F9UZM2-F1
#
_entry.id   AF-A0A0F9UZM2-F1
#
_cell.length_a   1.000
_cell.length_b   1.000
_cell.length_c   1.000
_cell.angle_alpha   90.00
_cell.angle_beta   90.00
_cell.angle_gamma   90.00
#
_symmetry.space_group_name_H-M   'P 1'
#
loop_
_entity.id
_entity.type
_entity.pdbx_description
1 polymer ?
#
loop_
_entity_poly.entity_id
_entity_poly.type
_entity_poly.pdbx_seq_one_letter_code
_entity_poly.pdbx_strand_id
1 'polypeptide(L)' 'MSEEAFNMSLRKFLKQVGVTSQHEIEDLVRTGKAGSGSLKVKIVLTAEGAPLNHVVEGEIQLP' A
#
# COMPACT_ATOMS: atom_id res chain seq x y z
N MET A 1 2.89 11.72 25.10
CA MET A 1 3.56 10.95 24.02
C MET A 1 4.58 11.89 23.39
N SER A 2 5.83 11.47 23.18
CA SER A 2 6.80 12.32 22.48
C SER A 2 6.54 12.29 20.96
N GLU A 3 6.87 13.38 20.29
CA GLU A 3 6.84 13.48 18.83
C GLU A 3 7.66 12.37 18.17
N GLU A 4 8.75 11.95 18.81
CA GLU A 4 9.58 10.82 18.38
C GLU A 4 8.83 9.48 18.40
N ALA A 5 8.04 9.21 19.44
CA ALA A 5 7.26 7.98 19.54
C ALA A 5 6.17 7.91 18.46
N PHE A 6 5.53 9.04 18.17
CA PHE A 6 4.56 9.18 17.08
C PHE A 6 5.23 8.97 15.71
N ASN A 7 6.34 9.66 15.44
CA ASN A 7 7.06 9.52 14.18
C ASN A 7 7.57 8.09 13.97
N MET A 8 8.00 7.42 15.04
CA MET A 8 8.43 6.03 14.98
C MET A 8 7.26 5.09 14.69
N SER A 9 6.11 5.26 15.35
CA SER A 9 4.93 4.41 15.11
C SER A 9 4.39 4.61 13.69
N LEU A 10 4.32 5.85 13.21
CA LEU A 10 3.91 6.17 11.84
C LEU A 10 4.83 5.51 10.80
N ARG A 11 6.15 5.65 10.96
CA ARG A 11 7.12 5.01 10.05
C ARG A 11 6.99 3.49 10.04
N LYS A 12 6.80 2.86 11.21
CA LYS A 12 6.59 1.41 11.31
C LYS A 12 5.34 0.97 10.55
N PHE A 13 4.23 1.69 10.73
CA PHE A 13 2.97 1.41 10.03
C PHE A 13 3.13 1.54 8.51
N LEU A 14 3.67 2.66 8.03
CA LEU A 14 3.87 2.90 6.59
C LEU A 14 4.82 1.86 5.97
N LYS A 15 5.87 1.45 6.69
CA LYS A 15 6.77 0.38 6.23
C LYS A 15 6.03 -0.95 6.09
N GLN A 16 5.20 -1.31 7.06
CA GLN A 16 4.41 -2.54 7.00
C GLN A 16 3.46 -2.52 5.80
N VAL A 17 2.72 -1.42 5.61
CA VAL A 17 1.82 -1.24 4.46
C VAL A 17 2.58 -1.41 3.14
N GLY A 18 3.74 -0.76 2.98
CA GLY A 18 4.54 -0.84 1.77
C GLY A 18 5.03 -2.26 1.47
N VAL A 19 5.64 -2.93 2.46
CA VAL A 19 6.20 -4.28 2.28
C VAL A 19 5.10 -5.31 2.01
N THR A 20 3.99 -5.26 2.74
CA THR A 20 2.87 -6.19 2.51
C THR A 20 2.22 -5.97 1.15
N SER A 21 1.98 -4.70 0.75
CA SER A 21 1.39 -4.40 -0.56
C SER A 21 2.28 -4.89 -1.71
N GLN A 22 3.60 -4.72 -1.58
CA GLN A 22 4.56 -5.22 -2.57
C GLN A 22 4.47 -6.74 -2.68
N HIS A 23 4.46 -7.46 -1.57
CA HIS A 23 4.39 -8.92 -1.58
C HIS A 23 3.12 -9.45 -2.26
N GLU A 24 1.95 -8.86 -1.95
CA GLU A 24 0.68 -9.23 -2.58
C GLU A 24 0.69 -8.98 -4.10
N ILE A 25 1.27 -7.85 -4.54
CA ILE A 25 1.41 -7.54 -5.97
C ILE A 25 2.35 -8.55 -6.64
N GLU A 26 3.51 -8.83 -6.06
CA GLU A 26 4.47 -9.81 -6.60
C GLU A 26 3.85 -11.21 -6.70
N ASP A 27 3.08 -11.62 -5.71
CA ASP A 27 2.37 -12.90 -5.70
C ASP A 27 1.29 -12.97 -6.78
N LEU A 28 0.55 -11.87 -7.00
CA LEU A 28 -0.42 -11.76 -8.10
C LEU A 28 0.25 -11.90 -9.47
N VAL A 29 1.41 -11.25 -9.66
CA VAL A 29 2.20 -11.35 -10.90
C VAL A 29 2.74 -12.77 -11.06
N ARG A 30 3.34 -13.35 -10.02
CA ARG A 30 3.94 -14.69 -10.05
C ARG A 30 2.93 -15.80 -10.34
N THR A 31 1.68 -15.64 -9.87
CA THR A 31 0.60 -16.61 -10.14
C THR A 31 -0.02 -16.45 -11.53
N GLY A 32 0.45 -15.50 -12.35
CA GLY A 32 -0.07 -15.25 -13.70
C GLY A 32 -1.45 -14.61 -13.72
N LYS A 33 -1.98 -14.18 -12.57
CA LYS A 33 -3.31 -13.59 -12.43
C LYS A 33 -3.35 -12.11 -12.80
N ALA A 34 -2.20 -11.45 -12.84
CA ALA A 34 -2.08 -10.03 -13.18
C ALA A 34 -2.31 -9.74 -14.68
N GLY A 35 -2.27 -10.76 -15.55
CA GLY A 35 -2.36 -10.58 -17.00
C GLY A 35 -1.05 -10.06 -17.61
N SER A 36 -1.15 -9.34 -18.72
CA SER A 36 -0.01 -8.73 -19.42
C SER A 36 -0.23 -7.23 -19.62
N GLY A 37 0.87 -6.47 -19.74
CA GLY A 37 0.81 -5.02 -19.95
C GLY A 37 0.83 -4.24 -18.64
N SER A 38 -0.19 -3.42 -18.38
CA SER A 38 -0.23 -2.54 -17.23
C SER A 38 -1.31 -2.92 -16.22
N LEU A 39 -0.94 -2.93 -14.94
CA LEU A 39 -1.83 -3.22 -13.82
C LEU A 39 -2.19 -1.91 -13.12
N LYS A 40 -3.46 -1.52 -13.22
CA LYS A 40 -3.99 -0.38 -12.45
C LYS A 40 -4.26 -0.83 -11.01
N VAL A 41 -3.72 -0.08 -10.06
CA VAL A 41 -3.83 -0.35 -8.63
C VAL A 41 -4.42 0.84 -7.90
N LYS A 42 -5.12 0.55 -6.80
CA LYS A 42 -5.74 1.55 -5.93
C LYS A 42 -5.56 1.13 -4.48
N ILE A 43 -5.10 2.07 -3.65
CA ILE A 43 -5.03 1.94 -2.19
C ILE A 43 -5.97 2.96 -1.56
N VAL A 44 -6.71 2.53 -0.55
CA VAL A 44 -7.61 3.39 0.24
C VAL A 44 -7.13 3.41 1.68
N LEU A 45 -6.78 4.60 2.18
CA LEU A 45 -6.40 4.85 3.57
C LEU A 45 -7.56 5.52 4.29
N THR A 46 -8.13 4.80 5.26
CA THR A 46 -9.21 5.28 6.13
C THR A 46 -8.80 5.16 7.59
N ALA A 47 -9.33 6.03 8.45
CA ALA A 47 -9.21 5.89 9.89
C ALA A 47 -10.58 5.93 10.55
N GLU A 48 -10.85 4.95 11.41
CA GLU A 48 -12.07 4.91 12.20
C GLU A 48 -12.11 6.06 13.20
N GLY A 49 -13.25 6.75 13.32
CA GLY A 49 -13.41 7.88 14.22
C GLY A 49 -12.73 9.18 13.77
N ALA A 50 -12.15 9.23 12.57
CA ALA A 50 -11.56 10.42 11.98
C ALA A 50 -12.06 10.64 10.55
N PRO A 51 -12.14 11.90 10.06
CA PRO A 51 -12.50 12.20 8.68
C PRO A 51 -11.32 11.96 7.72
N LEU A 52 -10.64 10.81 7.84
CA LEU A 52 -9.57 10.41 6.94
C LEU A 52 -10.13 9.42 5.91
N ASN A 53 -10.16 9.86 4.66
CA ASN A 53 -10.41 9.02 3.50
C ASN A 53 -9.52 9.52 2.37
N HIS A 54 -8.40 8.82 2.16
CA HIS A 54 -7.43 9.16 1.14
C HIS A 54 -7.27 8.00 0.16
N VAL A 55 -7.27 8.33 -1.12
CA VAL A 55 -7.15 7.36 -2.21
C VAL A 55 -5.87 7.63 -2.97
N VAL A 56 -5.08 6.58 -3.16
CA VAL A 56 -3.87 6.59 -4.00
C VAL A 56 -4.11 5.64 -5.17
N GLU A 57 -3.98 6.15 -6.39
CA GLU A 57 -4.11 5.38 -7.62
C GLU A 57 -2.79 5.39 -8.37
N GLY A 58 -2.47 4.27 -9.01
CA GLY A 58 -1.22 4.10 -9.74
C GLY A 58 -1.31 3.01 -10.79
N GLU A 59 -0.27 2.93 -11.62
CA GLU A 59 -0.15 1.94 -12.68
C GLU A 59 1.22 1.26 -12.55
N ILE A 60 1.21 -0.07 -12.58
CA ILE A 60 2.40 -0.92 -12.47
C ILE A 60 2.62 -1.60 -13.80
N GLN A 61 3.81 -1.45 -14.36
CA GLN A 61 4.18 -2.17 -15.57
C GLN A 61 4.54 -3.62 -15.21
N LEU A 62 3.85 -4.57 -15.83
CA LEU A 62 4.09 -5.99 -15.61
C LEU A 62 5.31 -6.44 -16.43
N PRO A 63 6.10 -7.39 -15.90
CA PRO A 63 7.27 -7.93 -16.59
C PRO A 63 6.93 -8.78 -17.82
#